data_AF-A0A2L2YIC4-F1
#
_entry.id   AF-A0A2L2YIC4-F1
#
_cell.length_a   1.000
_cell.length_b   1.000
_cell.length_c   1.000
_cell.angle_alpha   90.00
_cell.angle_beta   90.00
_cell.angle_gamma   90.00
#
_symmetry.space_group_name_H-M   'P 1'
#
loop_
_entity.id
_entity.type
_entity.pdbx_description
1 polymer ?
#
loop_
_entity_poly.entity_id
_entity_poly.type
_entity_poly.pdbx_seq_one_letter_code
_entity_poly.pdbx_strand_id
1 'polypeptide(L)'
;VKLAHSRPVRHKLHEVGTPVEIALPRRILGNSPFPEPLSNYLDAQYYGLISIGTPPQTYKVVFDTVSSNLWVPSKICKLTNIACLLHNIYDSSKSSTYIANGTAFEIKFVSGSMTVFLITDRVAIGVVQVACQTFSDAVTEPGLTF
;
A
#
# COMPACT_ATOMS: atom_id res chain seq x y z
N VAL A 1 2.13 -0.72 34.15
CA VAL A 1 2.37 -1.77 33.14
C VAL A 1 3.79 -1.60 32.60
N LYS A 2 4.71 -2.55 32.83
CA LYS A 2 6.06 -2.52 32.22
C LYS A 2 5.96 -3.18 30.84
N LEU A 3 6.16 -2.40 29.79
CA LEU A 3 6.28 -2.93 28.44
C LEU A 3 7.75 -3.35 28.23
N ALA A 4 7.98 -4.63 27.97
CA ALA A 4 9.29 -5.13 27.58
C ALA A 4 9.44 -4.92 26.06
N HIS A 5 10.43 -4.14 25.65
CA HIS A 5 10.76 -3.94 24.24
C HIS A 5 11.50 -5.17 23.71
N SER A 6 10.82 -6.02 22.93
CA SER A 6 11.46 -7.11 22.21
C SER A 6 12.37 -6.55 21.12
N ARG A 7 13.61 -7.07 21.02
CA ARG A 7 14.53 -6.67 19.95
C ARG A 7 13.90 -6.94 18.57
N PRO A 8 13.97 -5.98 17.63
CA PRO A 8 13.42 -6.19 16.30
C PRO A 8 14.07 -7.38 15.59
N VAL A 9 13.31 -8.01 14.69
CA VAL A 9 13.76 -9.20 13.94
C VAL A 9 15.04 -8.91 13.17
N ARG A 10 15.22 -7.70 12.60
CA ARG A 10 16.48 -7.32 11.91
C ARG A 10 17.70 -7.43 12.82
N HIS A 11 17.54 -7.08 14.10
CA HIS A 11 18.66 -7.05 15.03
C HIS A 11 19.11 -8.48 15.33
N LYS A 12 18.15 -9.39 15.53
CA LYS A 12 18.44 -10.82 15.69
C LYS A 12 19.05 -11.44 14.42
N LEU A 13 18.53 -11.12 13.23
CA LEU A 13 19.06 -11.63 11.97
C LEU A 13 20.49 -11.13 11.68
N HIS A 14 20.79 -9.89 12.03
CA HIS A 14 22.14 -9.33 11.90
C HIS A 14 23.09 -9.93 12.96
N GLU A 15 22.63 -10.17 14.20
CA GLU A 15 23.44 -10.78 15.26
C GLU A 15 23.88 -12.21 14.93
N VAL A 16 23.07 -12.97 14.18
CA VAL A 16 23.41 -14.34 13.76
C VAL A 16 24.06 -14.42 12.38
N GLY A 17 24.46 -13.27 11.81
CA GLY A 17 25.22 -13.23 10.56
C GLY A 17 24.42 -13.59 9.30
N THR A 18 23.09 -13.53 9.35
CA THR A 18 22.23 -13.64 8.15
C THR A 18 22.01 -12.25 7.55
N PRO A 19 22.72 -11.87 6.47
CA PRO A 19 22.35 -10.67 5.72
C PRO A 19 20.89 -10.81 5.26
N VAL A 20 20.13 -9.72 5.28
CA VAL A 20 18.78 -9.67 4.70
C VAL A 20 18.94 -9.73 3.19
N GLU A 21 19.22 -10.92 2.68
CA GLU A 21 19.14 -11.23 1.27
C GLU A 21 17.66 -11.22 0.92
N ILE A 22 17.27 -10.42 -0.06
CA ILE A 22 15.91 -10.45 -0.62
C ILE A 22 15.73 -11.86 -1.16
N ALA A 23 15.06 -12.72 -0.40
CA ALA A 23 14.73 -14.06 -0.83
C ALA A 23 13.80 -13.93 -2.05
N LEU A 24 14.38 -14.04 -3.25
CA LEU A 24 13.61 -14.09 -4.48
C LEU A 24 12.62 -15.26 -4.35
N PRO A 25 11.33 -15.06 -4.65
CA PRO A 25 10.39 -16.16 -4.58
C PRO A 25 10.83 -17.23 -5.57
N ARG A 26 11.13 -18.44 -5.06
CA ARG A 26 11.18 -19.65 -5.87
C ARG A 26 9.87 -19.68 -6.67
N ARG A 27 9.90 -19.81 -8.00
CA ARG A 27 8.67 -19.97 -8.80
C ARG A 27 7.92 -21.20 -8.28
N ILE A 28 6.87 -20.98 -7.48
CA ILE A 28 5.98 -22.04 -7.02
C ILE A 28 4.87 -22.18 -8.07
N LEU A 29 5.03 -23.17 -8.95
CA LEU A 29 3.96 -23.66 -9.82
C LEU A 29 3.08 -24.61 -8.98
N GLY A 30 1.86 -24.18 -8.63
CA GLY A 30 0.87 -25.02 -7.95
C GLY A 30 -0.06 -24.25 -7.00
N ASN A 31 -1.09 -24.94 -6.49
CA ASN A 31 -2.18 -24.47 -5.62
C ASN A 31 -1.74 -23.98 -4.21
N SER A 32 -0.49 -23.57 -4.06
CA SER A 32 0.11 -23.09 -2.82
C SER A 32 -0.11 -21.57 -2.67
N PRO A 33 -0.08 -21.03 -1.43
CA PRO A 33 -0.18 -19.59 -1.21
C PRO A 33 0.88 -18.83 -2.02
N PHE A 34 0.49 -17.76 -2.70
CA PHE A 34 1.39 -16.92 -3.49
C PHE A 34 2.08 -15.89 -2.57
N PRO A 35 3.40 -15.98 -2.35
CA PRO A 35 4.11 -15.04 -1.48
C PRO A 35 4.41 -13.74 -2.23
N GLU A 36 3.96 -12.61 -1.70
CA GLU A 36 4.39 -11.27 -2.13
C GLU A 36 5.61 -10.85 -1.28
N PRO A 37 6.77 -10.58 -1.87
CA PRO A 37 7.96 -10.17 -1.13
C PRO A 37 7.75 -8.77 -0.53
N LEU A 38 7.86 -8.68 0.80
CA LEU A 38 7.77 -7.41 1.52
C LEU A 38 9.16 -6.81 1.75
N SER A 39 9.28 -5.51 1.55
CA SER A 39 10.44 -4.70 1.89
C SER A 39 10.27 -4.09 3.28
N ASN A 40 11.33 -4.16 4.09
CA ASN A 40 11.35 -3.62 5.45
C ASN A 40 11.93 -2.19 5.45
N TYR A 41 11.14 -1.21 5.87
CA TYR A 41 11.62 0.13 6.20
C TYR A 41 11.82 0.27 7.72
N LEU A 42 13.08 0.13 8.15
CA LEU A 42 13.55 0.41 9.52
C LEU A 42 12.80 -0.34 10.65
N ASP A 43 12.21 -1.50 10.37
CA ASP A 43 11.29 -2.25 11.25
C ASP A 43 9.99 -1.51 11.61
N ALA A 44 9.72 -0.39 10.96
CA ALA A 44 8.52 0.42 11.21
C ALA A 44 7.41 0.12 10.20
N GLN A 45 7.75 -0.25 8.96
CA GLN A 45 6.77 -0.48 7.88
C GLN A 45 7.25 -1.58 6.94
N TYR A 46 6.41 -2.60 6.73
CA TYR A 46 6.61 -3.61 5.71
C TYR A 46 5.70 -3.30 4.52
N TYR A 47 6.29 -3.03 3.37
CA TYR A 47 5.54 -2.67 2.17
C TYR A 47 5.85 -3.64 1.02
N GLY A 48 4.86 -3.88 0.16
CA GLY A 48 5.05 -4.62 -1.09
C GLY A 48 4.51 -3.85 -2.27
N LEU A 49 4.59 -4.45 -3.45
CA LEU A 49 4.12 -3.81 -4.68
C LEU A 49 2.73 -4.30 -5.03
N ILE A 50 1.90 -3.36 -5.44
CA ILE A 50 0.63 -3.66 -6.13
C ILE A 50 0.59 -2.89 -7.43
N SER A 51 -0.21 -3.37 -8.37
CA SER A 51 -0.54 -2.62 -9.58
C SER A 51 -2.03 -2.36 -9.68
N ILE A 52 -2.41 -1.17 -10.12
CA ILE A 52 -3.81 -0.75 -10.27
C ILE A 52 -4.04 -0.27 -11.70
N GLY A 53 -5.15 -0.67 -12.29
CA GLY A 53 -5.63 -0.16 -13.59
C GLY A 53 -5.13 -0.91 -14.82
N THR A 54 -5.51 -0.40 -15.98
CA THR A 54 -5.13 -0.95 -17.30
C THR A 54 -4.82 0.16 -18.31
N PRO A 55 -3.55 0.38 -18.70
CA PRO A 55 -2.35 -0.34 -18.29
C PRO A 55 -2.03 -0.22 -16.78
N PRO A 56 -1.31 -1.19 -16.20
CA PRO A 56 -1.04 -1.20 -14.75
C PRO A 56 -0.15 -0.03 -14.29
N GLN A 57 -0.57 0.65 -13.23
CA GLN A 57 0.19 1.67 -12.50
C GLN A 57 0.67 1.06 -11.16
N THR A 58 1.97 1.15 -10.84
CA THR A 58 2.56 0.44 -9.69
C THR A 58 2.72 1.31 -8.46
N TYR A 59 2.33 0.78 -7.30
CA TYR A 59 2.37 1.45 -6.00
C TYR A 59 3.09 0.60 -4.96
N LYS A 60 3.75 1.26 -4.02
CA LYS A 60 4.23 0.65 -2.78
C LYS A 60 3.15 0.82 -1.73
N VAL A 61 2.71 -0.27 -1.12
CA VAL A 61 1.66 -0.24 -0.09
C VAL A 61 2.06 -1.04 1.13
N VAL A 62 1.63 -0.56 2.30
CA VAL A 62 1.76 -1.30 3.56
C VAL A 62 0.60 -2.28 3.67
N PHE A 63 0.90 -3.55 3.92
CA PHE A 63 -0.13 -4.56 4.18
C PHE A 63 -0.49 -4.53 5.67
N ASP A 64 -1.55 -3.81 6.00
CA ASP A 64 -2.03 -3.62 7.36
C ASP A 64 -3.14 -4.61 7.71
N THR A 65 -2.95 -5.39 8.77
CA THR A 65 -3.95 -6.35 9.28
C THR A 65 -5.01 -5.70 10.18
N VAL A 66 -4.77 -4.46 10.62
CA VAL A 66 -5.63 -3.75 11.59
C VAL A 66 -6.65 -2.85 10.88
N SER A 67 -6.57 -2.73 9.55
CA SER A 67 -7.53 -1.97 8.75
C SER A 67 -8.06 -2.78 7.56
N SER A 68 -9.21 -2.36 7.03
CA SER A 68 -9.94 -3.04 5.97
C SER A 68 -9.96 -2.30 4.64
N ASN A 69 -9.30 -1.13 4.56
CA ASN A 69 -9.43 -0.20 3.44
C ASN A 69 -8.10 -0.11 2.68
N LEU A 70 -8.18 -0.27 1.35
CA LEU A 70 -7.12 0.16 0.45
C LEU A 70 -7.32 1.63 0.09
N TRP A 71 -6.23 2.39 0.11
CA TRP A 71 -6.20 3.77 -0.39
C TRP A 71 -4.87 4.07 -1.06
N VAL A 72 -4.91 4.96 -2.06
CA VAL A 72 -3.73 5.47 -2.77
C VAL A 72 -3.87 6.99 -2.97
N PRO A 73 -2.77 7.76 -3.06
CA PRO A 73 -2.85 9.19 -3.33
C PRO A 73 -3.46 9.47 -4.70
N SER A 74 -4.34 10.46 -4.78
CA SER A 74 -5.10 10.81 -5.99
C SER A 74 -4.41 11.87 -6.84
N LYS A 75 -4.54 11.80 -8.17
CA LYS A 75 -4.05 12.87 -9.09
C LYS A 75 -4.67 14.22 -8.83
N ILE A 76 -5.88 14.25 -8.26
CA ILE A 76 -6.58 15.50 -7.95
C ILE A 76 -6.22 16.10 -6.59
N CYS A 77 -5.32 15.46 -5.82
CA CYS A 77 -4.85 16.04 -4.58
C CYS A 77 -4.08 17.36 -4.82
N LYS A 78 -4.03 18.22 -3.79
CA LYS A 78 -3.35 19.51 -3.89
C LYS A 78 -1.84 19.32 -3.94
N LEU A 79 -1.14 20.13 -4.74
CA LEU A 79 0.33 20.15 -4.79
C LEU A 79 0.99 20.48 -3.44
N THR A 80 0.26 21.12 -2.53
CA THR A 80 0.72 21.40 -1.17
C THR A 80 0.63 20.18 -0.25
N ASN A 81 0.07 19.06 -0.72
CA ASN A 81 -0.04 17.83 0.03
C ASN A 81 1.26 17.01 -0.12
N ILE A 82 1.90 16.74 1.02
CA ILE A 82 3.22 16.10 1.06
C ILE A 82 3.15 14.66 0.53
N ALA A 83 2.07 13.93 0.83
CA ALA A 83 1.87 12.57 0.34
C ALA A 83 1.90 12.54 -1.20
N CYS A 84 1.29 13.53 -1.83
CA CYS A 84 1.26 13.65 -3.28
C CYS A 84 2.58 14.09 -3.91
N LEU A 85 3.42 14.82 -3.18
CA LEU A 85 4.74 15.20 -3.68
C LEU A 85 5.73 14.04 -3.62
N LEU A 86 5.58 13.14 -2.64
CA LEU A 86 6.56 12.11 -2.34
C LEU A 86 6.18 10.70 -2.84
N HIS A 87 4.90 10.44 -3.09
CA HIS A 87 4.41 9.12 -3.48
C HIS A 87 3.92 9.05 -4.93
N ASN A 88 3.86 7.83 -5.46
CA ASN A 88 3.22 7.58 -6.73
C ASN A 88 1.73 7.88 -6.62
N ILE A 89 1.24 8.70 -7.54
CA ILE A 89 -0.14 9.15 -7.56
C ILE A 89 -0.96 8.30 -8.54
N TYR A 90 -2.21 8.01 -8.18
CA TYR A 90 -3.17 7.32 -9.03
C TYR A 90 -3.85 8.26 -10.03
N ASP A 91 -3.75 7.88 -11.31
CA ASP A 91 -4.32 8.61 -12.44
C ASP A 91 -5.40 7.76 -13.11
N SER A 92 -6.66 7.98 -12.73
CA SER A 92 -7.81 7.26 -13.30
C SER A 92 -7.95 7.46 -14.81
N SER A 93 -7.50 8.60 -15.35
CA SER A 93 -7.60 8.87 -16.79
C SER A 93 -6.66 8.00 -17.63
N LYS A 94 -5.71 7.31 -16.98
CA LYS A 94 -4.79 6.36 -17.64
C LYS A 94 -5.28 4.91 -17.56
N SER A 95 -6.39 4.64 -16.87
CA SER A 95 -6.93 3.29 -16.73
C SER A 95 -8.20 3.11 -17.55
N SER A 96 -8.18 2.12 -18.44
CA SER A 96 -9.34 1.68 -19.23
C SER A 96 -10.31 0.78 -18.45
N THR A 97 -9.91 0.28 -17.29
CA THR A 97 -10.73 -0.56 -16.41
C THR A 97 -11.27 0.18 -15.20
N TYR A 98 -10.96 1.48 -15.09
CA TYR A 98 -11.51 2.38 -14.09
C TYR A 98 -13.03 2.53 -14.24
N ILE A 99 -13.73 2.42 -13.12
CA ILE A 99 -15.16 2.65 -12.98
C ILE A 99 -15.35 3.73 -11.91
N ALA A 100 -15.97 4.84 -12.32
CA ALA A 100 -16.32 5.92 -11.42
C ALA A 100 -17.36 5.44 -10.39
N ASN A 101 -17.12 5.75 -9.11
CA ASN A 101 -18.10 5.62 -8.05
C ASN A 101 -18.37 7.00 -7.44
N GLY A 102 -17.31 7.72 -7.03
CA GLY A 102 -17.39 9.14 -6.66
C GLY A 102 -18.03 9.40 -5.29
N THR A 103 -18.40 8.35 -4.54
CA THR A 103 -18.86 8.51 -3.16
C THR A 103 -17.73 9.07 -2.31
N ALA A 104 -17.91 10.28 -1.79
CA ALA A 104 -16.98 10.92 -0.88
C ALA A 104 -17.15 10.37 0.54
N PHE A 105 -16.06 10.16 1.25
CA PHE A 105 -16.07 9.88 2.69
C PHE A 105 -14.79 10.38 3.36
N GLU A 106 -14.84 10.46 4.68
CA GLU A 106 -13.74 10.95 5.51
C GLU A 106 -13.28 9.83 6.44
N ILE A 107 -11.98 9.53 6.45
CA ILE A 107 -11.36 8.60 7.40
C ILE A 107 -10.74 9.43 8.51
N LYS A 108 -11.18 9.18 9.76
CA LYS A 108 -10.74 9.94 10.94
C LYS A 108 -9.67 9.18 11.70
N PHE A 109 -8.49 9.77 11.76
CA PHE A 109 -7.36 9.30 12.58
C PHE A 109 -7.18 10.23 13.79
N VAL A 110 -6.44 9.77 14.79
CA VAL A 110 -6.06 10.61 15.95
C VAL A 110 -5.21 11.81 15.50
N SER A 111 -4.41 11.64 14.45
CA SER A 111 -3.54 12.67 13.88
C SER A 111 -4.26 13.68 12.97
N GLY A 112 -5.54 13.46 12.65
CA GLY A 112 -6.31 14.28 11.72
C GLY A 112 -7.22 13.43 10.83
N SER A 113 -7.83 14.04 9.82
CA SER A 113 -8.71 13.33 8.90
C SER A 113 -8.19 13.31 7.47
N MET A 114 -8.56 12.26 6.76
CA MET A 114 -8.23 12.02 5.37
C MET A 114 -9.52 12.07 4.54
N THR A 115 -9.53 12.85 3.47
CA THR A 115 -10.67 12.94 2.55
C THR A 115 -10.39 12.05 1.35
N VAL A 116 -11.34 11.19 1.03
CA VAL A 116 -11.21 10.16 0.00
C VAL A 116 -12.47 10.07 -0.86
N PHE A 117 -12.31 9.61 -2.10
CA PHE A 117 -13.41 9.20 -2.97
C PHE A 117 -13.34 7.70 -3.24
N LEU A 118 -14.47 6.99 -3.18
CA LEU A 118 -14.51 5.61 -3.64
C LEU A 118 -14.39 5.55 -5.16
N ILE A 119 -13.55 4.66 -5.62
CA ILE A 119 -13.35 4.32 -7.03
C ILE A 119 -13.21 2.81 -7.18
N THR A 120 -13.47 2.30 -8.37
CA THR A 120 -13.32 0.87 -8.67
C THR A 120 -12.37 0.67 -9.82
N ASP A 121 -11.41 -0.23 -9.68
CA ASP A 121 -10.51 -0.61 -10.76
C ASP A 121 -9.99 -2.04 -10.56
N ARG A 122 -9.22 -2.56 -11.51
CA ARG A 122 -8.47 -3.80 -11.39
C ARG A 122 -7.27 -3.58 -10.48
N VAL A 123 -7.12 -4.43 -9.46
CA VAL A 123 -5.97 -4.45 -8.55
C VAL A 123 -5.25 -5.78 -8.70
N ALA A 124 -3.92 -5.74 -8.76
CA ALA A 124 -3.06 -6.90 -8.88
C ALA A 124 -2.00 -6.90 -7.77
N ILE A 125 -1.77 -8.08 -7.18
CA ILE A 125 -0.71 -8.37 -6.22
C ILE A 125 0.08 -9.54 -6.81
N GLY A 126 1.28 -9.26 -7.31
CA GLY A 126 2.06 -10.20 -8.12
C GLY A 126 1.23 -10.80 -9.28
N VAL A 127 1.00 -12.12 -9.25
CA VAL A 127 0.22 -12.82 -10.30
C VAL A 127 -1.29 -12.86 -10.02
N VAL A 128 -1.71 -12.51 -8.81
CA VAL A 128 -3.12 -12.53 -8.41
C VAL A 128 -3.77 -11.22 -8.84
N GLN A 129 -4.90 -11.33 -9.55
CA GLN A 129 -5.65 -10.17 -10.02
C GLN A 129 -7.07 -10.21 -9.49
N VAL A 130 -7.53 -9.09 -8.94
CA VAL A 130 -8.90 -8.87 -8.51
C VAL A 130 -9.49 -7.83 -9.45
N ALA A 131 -10.47 -8.26 -10.25
CA ALA A 131 -11.25 -7.35 -11.07
C ALA A 131 -12.28 -6.62 -10.20
N CYS A 132 -12.58 -5.38 -10.55
CA CYS A 132 -13.62 -4.57 -9.90
C CYS A 132 -13.43 -4.42 -8.38
N GLN A 133 -12.19 -4.24 -7.92
CA GLN A 133 -11.93 -3.93 -6.53
C GLN A 133 -12.25 -2.45 -6.28
N THR A 134 -13.15 -2.17 -5.33
CA THR A 134 -13.39 -0.81 -4.86
C THR A 134 -12.34 -0.42 -3.82
N PHE A 135 -11.75 0.76 -3.97
CA PHE A 135 -10.76 1.32 -3.06
C PHE A 135 -10.89 2.85 -3.00
N SER A 136 -10.07 3.48 -2.15
CA SER A 136 -10.17 4.90 -1.84
C SER A 136 -9.10 5.72 -2.56
N ASP A 137 -9.53 6.75 -3.27
CA ASP A 137 -8.68 7.73 -3.94
C ASP A 137 -8.49 8.94 -3.00
N ALA A 138 -7.30 9.09 -2.42
CA ALA A 138 -7.04 10.04 -1.33
C ALA A 138 -6.65 11.43 -1.85
N VAL A 139 -7.39 12.46 -1.43
CA VAL A 139 -7.23 13.84 -1.91
C VAL A 139 -6.52 14.72 -0.89
N THR A 140 -6.73 14.42 0.39
CA THR A 140 -6.08 15.13 1.51
C THR A 140 -5.65 14.13 2.57
N GLU A 141 -4.40 14.18 3.01
CA GLU A 141 -3.82 13.30 4.01
C GLU A 141 -3.29 14.12 5.20
N PRO A 142 -3.45 13.65 6.45
CA PRO A 142 -2.99 14.40 7.61
C PRO A 142 -1.49 14.19 7.91
N GLY A 143 -0.66 15.18 7.63
CA GLY A 143 0.73 15.23 8.12
C GLY A 143 1.74 14.37 7.33
N LEU A 144 2.84 13.97 8.00
CA LEU A 144 4.03 13.32 7.40
C LEU A 144 4.06 11.79 7.56
N THR A 145 3.06 11.21 8.24
CA THR A 145 2.99 9.76 8.47
C THR A 145 2.53 8.98 7.25
N PHE A 146 2.14 9.68 6.17
CA PHE A 146 1.51 9.15 4.97
C PHE A 146 2.33 9.46 3.72
#